data_AF-A0A0J9WB86-F1
#
_entry.id   AF-A0A0J9WB86-F1
#
_cell.length_a   1.000
_cell.length_b   1.000
_cell.length_c   1.000
_cell.angle_alpha   90.00
_cell.angle_beta   90.00
_cell.angle_gamma   90.00
#
_symmetry.space_group_name_H-M   'P 1'
#
loop_
_entity.id
_entity.type
_entity.pdbx_description
1 polymer ?
#
loop_
_entity_poly.entity_id
_entity_poly.type
_entity_poly.pdbx_seq_one_letter_code
_entity_poly.pdbx_strand_id
1 'polypeptide(L)'
;MISNEEYCVPKKILSISATALTIILLIFTIVNEYKYVTYSKELRPIIKNAIPVSCIPLEENNGKIIHINCPLQDQEIFYAPPEFSSNIYSFRGVFFEIKVEMYQWVRGYGYLGFRKNPEYMPAVGNVGRKYANYAKAGGYRLPTNALINFQKKKKLDLVDDGWFTESEIKPPFTLDHLNTNVYDNYLYTGDPLNPQVGDVRVSFYGSASTHATVIGVQRSRLLNTIFEIEGVDIMKKKVVLLSEDNKIMINQTKDFIHRNYGNIKALWLIRLITYAMVSFQIFSLLDCSRNALWKLSTSLLMSGMVLSVFPCIFWFFCDTVVFLFLFVFLFFLSVCLFFIYNNDMYGGYTEMKNYMKKAATEPTNYTFLDVANACSDIYEDYDDVEKDKINTVFESSSDGSFYNSVDKHNLSKFDSSPAGMYH
;
A
#
# COMPACT_ATOMS: atom_id res chain seq x y z
N MET A 1 2.45 -46.53 -28.25
CA MET A 1 3.45 -46.58 -27.17
C MET A 1 4.32 -45.32 -27.27
N ILE A 2 3.82 -44.22 -26.73
CA ILE A 2 4.57 -43.01 -26.36
C ILE A 2 4.03 -42.69 -24.97
N SER A 3 4.91 -42.68 -23.98
CA SER A 3 4.62 -42.65 -22.56
C SER A 3 3.99 -41.32 -22.14
N ASN A 4 2.79 -41.38 -21.55
CA ASN A 4 2.16 -40.30 -20.79
C ASN A 4 2.64 -40.31 -19.33
N GLU A 5 3.90 -40.62 -19.10
CA GLU A 5 4.53 -40.50 -17.79
C GLU A 5 5.56 -39.38 -17.88
N GLU A 6 5.56 -38.52 -16.85
CA GLU A 6 6.34 -37.28 -16.69
C GLU A 6 5.58 -36.00 -17.04
N TYR A 7 4.90 -35.44 -16.04
CA TYR A 7 4.70 -33.99 -15.75
C TYR A 7 3.67 -33.78 -14.61
N CYS A 8 3.43 -34.77 -13.74
CA CYS A 8 2.58 -34.59 -12.54
C CYS A 8 3.30 -33.92 -11.36
N VAL A 9 4.62 -33.73 -11.41
CA VAL A 9 5.43 -33.20 -10.30
C VAL A 9 5.75 -31.69 -10.34
N PRO A 10 5.58 -30.88 -11.42
CA PRO A 10 5.78 -29.43 -11.31
C PRO A 10 4.53 -28.67 -10.82
N LYS A 11 3.32 -29.22 -10.90
CA LYS A 11 2.08 -28.49 -10.54
C LYS A 11 1.87 -28.35 -9.02
N LYS A 12 2.20 -29.38 -8.24
CA LYS A 12 1.98 -29.37 -6.78
C LYS A 12 2.99 -28.51 -6.02
N ILE A 13 4.27 -28.52 -6.43
CA ILE A 13 5.32 -27.73 -5.76
C ILE A 13 5.20 -26.23 -6.11
N LEU A 14 4.88 -25.88 -7.37
CA LEU A 14 4.54 -24.49 -7.73
C LEU A 14 3.28 -24.01 -6.98
N SER A 15 2.29 -24.88 -6.80
CA SER A 15 1.07 -24.56 -6.04
C SER A 15 1.37 -24.28 -4.57
N ILE A 16 2.16 -25.13 -3.90
CA ILE A 16 2.52 -24.95 -2.48
C ILE A 16 3.41 -23.71 -2.26
N SER A 17 4.39 -23.49 -3.14
CA SER A 17 5.25 -22.29 -3.05
C SER A 17 4.46 -21.01 -3.34
N ALA A 18 3.55 -21.03 -4.31
CA ALA A 18 2.68 -19.90 -4.61
C ALA A 18 1.67 -19.64 -3.47
N THR A 19 1.11 -20.68 -2.83
CA THR A 19 0.21 -20.50 -1.68
C THR A 19 0.96 -19.96 -0.46
N ALA A 20 2.15 -20.48 -0.17
CA ALA A 20 3.01 -19.95 0.90
C ALA A 20 3.35 -18.46 0.66
N LEU A 21 3.71 -18.08 -0.57
CA LEU A 21 3.96 -16.69 -0.94
C LEU A 21 2.71 -15.81 -0.77
N THR A 22 1.52 -16.30 -1.17
CA THR A 22 0.27 -15.56 -0.99
C THR A 22 -0.06 -15.34 0.49
N ILE A 23 0.18 -16.34 1.35
CA ILE A 23 -0.05 -16.23 2.79
C ILE A 23 0.92 -15.22 3.40
N ILE A 24 2.20 -15.26 3.02
CA ILE A 24 3.21 -14.29 3.48
C ILE A 24 2.81 -12.86 3.07
N LEU A 25 2.42 -12.65 1.81
CA LEU A 25 1.99 -11.34 1.33
C LEU A 25 0.71 -10.87 2.03
N LEU A 26 -0.23 -11.77 2.31
CA LEU A 26 -1.45 -11.46 3.05
C LEU A 26 -1.15 -11.05 4.49
N ILE A 27 -0.32 -11.81 5.21
CA ILE A 27 0.16 -11.45 6.55
C ILE A 27 0.89 -10.10 6.53
N PHE A 28 1.80 -9.89 5.57
CA PHE A 28 2.53 -8.65 5.42
C PHE A 28 1.59 -7.46 5.17
N THR A 29 0.58 -7.64 4.32
CA THR A 29 -0.45 -6.63 4.05
C THR A 29 -1.24 -6.32 5.31
N ILE A 30 -1.70 -7.33 6.05
CA ILE A 30 -2.51 -7.14 7.29
C ILE A 30 -1.71 -6.46 8.40
N VAL A 31 -0.48 -6.91 8.66
CA VAL A 31 0.39 -6.30 9.68
C VAL A 31 0.64 -4.84 9.35
N ASN A 32 0.75 -4.54 8.06
CA ASN A 32 0.92 -3.18 7.61
C ASN A 32 -0.38 -2.35 7.74
N GLU A 33 -1.49 -2.94 7.36
CA GLU A 33 -2.88 -2.53 7.61
C GLU A 33 -3.05 -1.95 9.01
N TYR A 34 -2.80 -2.84 9.96
CA TYR A 34 -2.96 -2.61 11.38
C TYR A 34 -2.12 -1.44 11.87
N LYS A 35 -0.83 -1.41 11.51
CA LYS A 35 0.07 -0.34 11.96
C LYS A 35 -0.41 1.01 11.43
N TYR A 36 -0.72 1.12 10.13
CA TYR A 36 -1.23 2.36 9.54
C TYR A 36 -2.46 2.90 10.28
N VAL A 37 -3.46 2.04 10.46
CA VAL A 37 -4.73 2.40 11.12
C VAL A 37 -4.50 2.82 12.57
N THR A 38 -3.69 2.08 13.31
CA THR A 38 -3.39 2.39 14.72
C THR A 38 -2.73 3.76 14.86
N TYR A 39 -1.71 4.05 14.04
CA TYR A 39 -1.06 5.36 14.03
C TYR A 39 -2.02 6.48 13.64
N SER A 40 -2.83 6.28 12.59
CA SER A 40 -3.83 7.27 12.17
C SER A 40 -4.85 7.57 13.27
N LYS A 41 -5.28 6.54 14.01
CA LYS A 41 -6.21 6.66 15.13
C LYS A 41 -5.62 7.41 16.32
N GLU A 42 -4.35 7.19 16.64
CA GLU A 42 -3.65 7.93 17.71
C GLU A 42 -3.32 9.38 17.29
N LEU A 43 -2.99 9.61 16.02
CA LEU A 43 -2.68 10.95 15.48
C LEU A 43 -3.92 11.84 15.36
N ARG A 44 -5.07 11.28 14.98
CA ARG A 44 -6.32 12.05 14.78
C ARG A 44 -6.73 12.92 15.99
N PRO A 45 -6.77 12.42 17.25
CA PRO A 45 -7.10 13.26 18.40
C PRO A 45 -6.02 14.30 18.69
N ILE A 46 -4.74 13.98 18.50
CA ILE A 46 -3.61 14.91 18.68
C ILE A 46 -3.79 16.13 17.76
N ILE A 47 -4.13 15.88 16.49
CA ILE A 47 -4.35 16.91 15.48
C ILE A 47 -5.62 17.72 15.78
N LYS A 48 -6.71 17.05 16.14
CA LYS A 48 -7.98 17.72 16.45
C LYS A 48 -7.86 18.65 17.66
N ASN A 49 -7.03 18.27 18.63
CA ASN A 49 -6.83 19.01 19.87
C ASN A 49 -5.62 19.96 19.81
N ALA A 50 -4.86 19.98 18.70
CA ALA A 50 -3.72 20.87 18.54
C ALA A 50 -4.21 22.31 18.37
N ILE A 51 -3.75 23.18 19.27
CA ILE A 51 -4.11 24.59 19.26
C ILE A 51 -3.12 25.34 18.37
N PRO A 52 -3.54 26.04 17.31
CA PRO A 52 -2.65 26.91 16.57
C PRO A 52 -2.22 28.08 17.47
N VAL A 53 -0.92 28.28 17.64
CA VAL A 53 -0.38 29.34 18.50
C VAL A 53 0.62 30.20 17.73
N SER A 54 0.80 31.44 18.21
CA SER A 54 1.79 32.39 17.68
C SER A 54 3.22 31.92 17.95
N CYS A 55 4.19 32.57 17.29
CA CYS A 55 5.61 32.32 17.52
C CYS A 55 6.15 32.84 18.85
N ILE A 56 5.30 33.49 19.65
CA ILE A 56 5.59 33.94 21.01
C ILE A 56 4.88 33.00 21.97
N PRO A 57 5.60 32.32 22.88
CA PRO A 57 5.01 31.40 23.82
C PRO A 57 4.18 32.12 24.88
N LEU A 58 3.01 31.54 25.19
CA LEU A 58 2.10 32.02 26.24
C LEU A 58 1.98 30.96 27.33
N GLU A 59 2.04 31.35 28.60
CA GLU A 59 1.98 30.41 29.74
C GLU A 59 0.69 29.60 29.78
N GLU A 60 -0.42 30.17 29.31
CA GLU A 60 -1.73 29.51 29.24
C GLU A 60 -1.74 28.24 28.38
N ASN A 61 -0.75 28.10 27.49
CA ASN A 61 -0.58 26.94 26.62
C ASN A 61 0.33 25.87 27.21
N ASN A 62 0.90 26.09 28.40
CA ASN A 62 1.75 25.12 29.07
C ASN A 62 1.00 23.79 29.32
N GLY A 63 1.60 22.67 28.92
CA GLY A 63 1.01 21.34 28.98
C GLY A 63 -0.01 21.02 27.87
N LYS A 64 -0.35 21.97 27.01
CA LYS A 64 -1.28 21.75 25.88
C LYS A 64 -0.53 21.34 24.62
N ILE A 65 -1.22 20.61 23.74
CA ILE A 65 -0.74 20.29 22.40
C ILE A 65 -0.90 21.54 21.55
N ILE A 66 0.21 22.04 21.03
CA ILE A 66 0.26 23.25 20.21
C ILE A 66 0.72 22.92 18.80
N HIS A 67 0.30 23.74 17.85
CA HIS A 67 0.76 23.77 16.48
C HIS A 67 1.38 25.14 16.21
N ILE A 68 2.68 25.16 15.97
CA ILE A 68 3.42 26.37 15.60
C ILE A 68 3.87 26.30 14.15
N ASN A 69 3.96 27.47 13.53
CA ASN A 69 4.51 27.66 12.21
C ASN A 69 5.31 28.96 12.21
N CYS A 70 6.62 28.82 12.42
CA CYS A 70 7.46 29.94 12.82
C CYS A 70 8.78 29.97 12.07
N PRO A 71 9.36 31.16 11.88
CA PRO A 71 10.70 31.29 11.37
C PRO A 71 11.68 30.64 12.36
N LEU A 72 12.68 29.97 11.82
CA LEU A 72 13.80 29.47 12.61
C LEU A 72 14.63 30.65 13.12
N GLN A 73 14.90 30.65 14.41
CA GLN A 73 15.67 31.67 15.11
C GLN A 73 16.73 30.99 15.98
N ASP A 74 17.73 31.76 16.43
CA ASP A 74 18.78 31.30 17.34
C ASP A 74 19.43 29.97 16.93
N GLN A 75 19.87 29.92 15.68
CA GLN A 75 20.61 28.79 15.12
C GLN A 75 22.06 28.78 15.61
N GLU A 76 22.61 27.58 15.81
CA GLU A 76 24.01 27.36 16.21
C GLU A 76 24.97 27.74 15.08
N ILE A 77 26.18 28.19 15.46
CA ILE A 77 27.28 28.45 14.55
C ILE A 77 28.15 27.19 14.48
N PHE A 78 28.26 26.61 13.30
CA PHE A 78 29.18 25.53 13.00
C PHE A 78 30.49 26.12 12.46
N TYR A 79 31.60 25.78 13.10
CA TYR A 79 32.93 26.10 12.59
C TYR A 79 33.40 24.99 11.65
N ALA A 80 33.99 25.37 10.51
CA ALA A 80 34.61 24.41 9.61
C ALA A 80 35.88 23.82 10.25
N PRO A 81 36.35 22.65 9.76
CA PRO A 81 37.65 22.12 10.16
C PRO A 81 38.76 23.14 9.88
N PRO A 82 39.79 23.25 10.76
CA PRO A 82 40.87 24.22 10.61
C PRO A 82 41.54 24.19 9.23
N GLU A 83 41.62 23.01 8.62
CA GLU A 83 42.24 22.76 7.33
C GLU A 83 41.59 23.54 6.17
N PHE A 84 40.30 23.87 6.32
CA PHE A 84 39.48 24.58 5.32
C PHE A 84 39.01 25.96 5.79
N SER A 85 39.52 26.44 6.93
CA SER A 85 39.03 27.66 7.57
C SER A 85 39.27 28.94 6.76
N SER A 86 40.22 28.93 5.84
CA SER A 86 40.46 30.03 4.87
C SER A 86 39.36 30.12 3.81
N ASN A 87 38.83 28.97 3.36
CA ASN A 87 37.79 28.93 2.34
C ASN A 87 36.39 29.10 2.94
N ILE A 88 36.17 28.56 4.14
CA ILE A 88 34.92 28.71 4.88
C ILE A 88 35.18 28.73 6.38
N TYR A 89 34.95 29.88 7.02
CA TYR A 89 35.21 30.01 8.46
C TYR A 89 34.11 29.37 9.32
N SER A 90 32.84 29.74 9.08
CA SER A 90 31.71 29.22 9.83
C SER A 90 30.39 29.30 9.06
N PHE A 91 29.40 28.55 9.52
CA PHE A 91 28.05 28.55 8.99
C PHE A 91 27.03 28.54 10.13
N ARG A 92 26.02 29.41 10.06
CA ARG A 92 24.92 29.43 11.02
C ARG A 92 23.71 28.65 10.46
N GLY A 93 23.25 27.64 11.18
CA GLY A 93 22.14 26.80 10.72
C GLY A 93 21.66 25.75 11.71
N VAL A 94 20.83 24.83 11.23
CA VAL A 94 20.35 23.65 11.99
C VAL A 94 21.28 22.45 11.81
N PHE A 95 21.97 22.36 10.68
CA PHE A 95 23.01 21.38 10.44
C PHE A 95 24.07 21.90 9.47
N PHE A 96 25.24 21.28 9.52
CA PHE A 96 26.38 21.48 8.64
C PHE A 96 26.87 20.12 8.15
N GLU A 97 27.15 19.98 6.86
CA GLU A 97 27.52 18.72 6.21
C GLU A 97 28.75 18.92 5.31
N ILE A 98 29.79 18.13 5.55
CA ILE A 98 30.97 18.04 4.68
C ILE A 98 30.86 16.75 3.87
N LYS A 99 30.95 16.88 2.55
CA LYS A 99 30.94 15.75 1.62
C LYS A 99 32.23 15.71 0.84
N VAL A 100 32.88 14.56 0.86
CA VAL A 100 34.14 14.28 0.16
C VAL A 100 33.88 13.20 -0.88
N GLU A 101 34.28 13.45 -2.12
CA GLU A 101 34.11 12.56 -3.25
C GLU A 101 35.45 12.40 -3.98
N MET A 102 35.76 11.21 -4.45
CA MET A 102 36.99 10.93 -5.17
C MET A 102 36.68 10.44 -6.58
N TYR A 103 37.40 10.96 -7.57
CA TYR A 103 37.29 10.52 -8.94
C TYR A 103 37.91 9.12 -9.08
N GLN A 104 37.12 8.18 -9.60
CA GLN A 104 37.47 6.77 -9.76
C GLN A 104 37.05 6.26 -11.13
N TRP A 105 37.70 5.21 -11.62
CA TRP A 105 37.24 4.48 -12.79
C TRP A 105 35.95 3.73 -12.46
N VAL A 106 34.90 4.00 -13.24
CA VAL A 106 33.68 3.19 -13.27
C VAL A 106 33.76 2.30 -14.50
N ARG A 107 33.65 0.98 -14.30
CA ARG A 107 33.81 -0.01 -15.38
C ARG A 107 32.70 0.20 -16.43
N GLY A 108 33.05 0.76 -17.59
CA GLY A 108 32.21 0.67 -18.79
C GLY A 108 32.26 -0.76 -19.33
N TYR A 109 31.13 -1.28 -19.81
CA TYR A 109 31.10 -2.55 -20.56
C TYR A 109 31.95 -2.40 -21.83
N GLY A 110 33.24 -2.73 -21.72
CA GLY A 110 34.20 -2.62 -22.80
C GLY A 110 35.56 -3.14 -22.33
N TYR A 111 36.00 -4.23 -22.95
CA TYR A 111 37.31 -4.82 -22.73
C TYR A 111 38.41 -3.89 -23.23
N LEU A 112 39.45 -3.72 -22.39
CA LEU A 112 40.83 -3.29 -22.66
C LEU A 112 41.27 -2.02 -21.90
N GLY A 113 41.85 -2.25 -20.72
CA GLY A 113 42.63 -1.29 -19.95
C GLY A 113 42.68 -1.67 -18.47
N PHE A 114 43.85 -2.07 -17.96
CA PHE A 114 44.08 -2.28 -16.52
C PHE A 114 44.12 -0.92 -15.81
N ARG A 115 42.96 -0.29 -15.66
CA ARG A 115 42.79 0.95 -14.91
C ARG A 115 42.51 0.60 -13.45
N LYS A 116 43.44 0.95 -12.55
CA LYS A 116 43.34 0.66 -11.11
C LYS A 116 42.76 1.88 -10.39
N ASN A 117 41.80 1.65 -9.52
CA ASN A 117 41.27 2.69 -8.63
C ASN A 117 42.26 2.95 -7.48
N PRO A 118 42.22 4.15 -6.87
CA PRO A 118 43.03 4.46 -5.70
C PRO A 118 42.86 3.44 -4.58
N GLU A 119 43.93 3.17 -3.84
CA GLU A 119 43.94 2.19 -2.75
C GLU A 119 43.34 2.72 -1.45
N TYR A 120 43.26 4.05 -1.30
CA TYR A 120 42.78 4.71 -0.10
C TYR A 120 41.99 5.99 -0.42
N MET A 121 41.25 6.48 0.58
CA MET A 121 40.59 7.78 0.58
C MET A 121 41.38 8.70 1.53
N PRO A 122 41.62 9.98 1.19
CA PRO A 122 42.30 10.90 2.11
C PRO A 122 41.56 11.01 3.44
N ALA A 123 42.32 11.22 4.51
CA ALA A 123 41.74 11.52 5.81
C ALA A 123 41.21 12.95 5.83
N VAL A 124 39.91 13.12 6.12
CA VAL A 124 39.27 14.43 6.22
C VAL A 124 38.52 14.50 7.55
N GLY A 125 38.78 15.55 8.33
CA GLY A 125 38.14 15.77 9.62
C GLY A 125 36.66 16.11 9.48
N ASN A 126 35.84 15.60 10.41
CA ASN A 126 34.41 15.94 10.53
C ASN A 126 33.56 15.70 9.27
N VAL A 127 33.92 14.71 8.44
CA VAL A 127 33.09 14.30 7.29
C VAL A 127 31.72 13.82 7.74
N GLY A 128 30.70 14.17 6.97
CA GLY A 128 29.31 13.84 7.25
C GLY A 128 28.53 15.03 7.80
N ARG A 129 27.32 14.74 8.29
CA ARG A 129 26.38 15.76 8.75
C ARG A 129 26.39 15.86 10.27
N LYS A 130 26.61 17.08 10.77
CA LYS A 130 26.51 17.45 12.18
C LYS A 130 25.26 18.31 12.39
N TYR A 131 24.45 17.97 13.39
CA TYR A 131 23.27 18.74 13.78
C TYR A 131 23.58 19.67 14.94
N ALA A 132 22.82 20.75 15.05
CA ALA A 132 22.91 21.68 16.15
C ALA A 132 22.47 21.00 17.46
N ASN A 133 23.06 21.40 18.57
CA ASN A 133 22.65 21.01 19.92
C ASN A 133 21.27 21.56 20.26
N TYR A 134 20.91 22.71 19.68
CA TYR A 134 19.59 23.31 19.81
C TYR A 134 19.24 24.15 18.58
N ALA A 135 17.94 24.33 18.35
CA ALA A 135 17.41 25.31 17.41
C ALA A 135 16.12 25.89 17.99
N LYS A 136 15.76 27.13 17.63
CA LYS A 136 14.47 27.71 17.99
C LYS A 136 13.60 27.94 16.77
N ALA A 137 12.29 27.84 16.96
CA ALA A 137 11.27 28.29 16.02
C ALA A 137 10.43 29.35 16.74
N GLY A 138 10.64 30.62 16.40
CA GLY A 138 10.20 31.73 17.25
C GLY A 138 10.79 31.62 18.67
N GLY A 139 9.95 31.80 19.69
CA GLY A 139 10.31 31.66 21.09
C GLY A 139 10.36 30.20 21.61
N TYR A 140 10.15 29.20 20.75
CA TYR A 140 10.12 27.79 21.13
C TYR A 140 11.42 27.07 20.83
N ARG A 141 11.99 26.39 21.82
CA ARG A 141 13.14 25.49 21.62
C ARG A 141 12.66 24.15 21.04
N LEU A 142 13.30 23.73 19.97
CA LEU A 142 13.07 22.46 19.30
C LEU A 142 13.88 21.34 19.95
N PRO A 143 13.35 20.10 20.01
CA PRO A 143 14.10 18.97 20.54
C PRO A 143 15.22 18.57 19.57
N THR A 144 16.42 18.34 20.11
CA THR A 144 17.63 18.00 19.35
C THR A 144 17.41 16.77 18.46
N ASN A 145 16.74 15.73 18.99
CA ASN A 145 16.45 14.50 18.25
C ASN A 145 15.51 14.72 17.06
N ALA A 146 14.70 15.79 17.06
CA ALA A 146 13.82 16.12 15.95
C ALA A 146 14.54 16.90 14.84
N LEU A 147 15.75 17.44 15.09
CA LEU A 147 16.51 18.21 14.10
C LEU A 147 16.99 17.35 12.92
N ILE A 148 17.06 16.03 13.10
CA ILE A 148 17.29 15.07 12.00
C ILE A 148 16.21 15.11 10.93
N ASN A 149 15.05 15.70 11.23
CA ASN A 149 13.98 15.85 10.26
C ASN A 149 14.25 16.96 9.26
N PHE A 150 15.22 17.86 9.53
CA PHE A 150 15.67 18.85 8.57
C PHE A 150 16.53 18.20 7.48
N GLN A 151 16.14 18.36 6.21
CA GLN A 151 16.76 17.71 5.05
C GLN A 151 17.10 18.68 3.93
N LYS A 152 16.40 19.83 3.83
CA LYS A 152 16.74 20.86 2.86
C LYS A 152 18.13 21.40 3.12
N LYS A 153 19.01 21.19 2.16
CA LYS A 153 20.39 21.68 2.20
C LYS A 153 20.66 22.62 1.04
N LYS A 154 21.45 23.64 1.31
CA LYS A 154 22.07 24.53 0.31
C LYS A 154 23.56 24.30 0.31
N LYS A 155 24.16 24.40 -0.87
CA LYS A 155 25.61 24.46 -1.00
C LYS A 155 26.09 25.78 -0.41
N LEU A 156 27.21 25.76 0.30
CA LEU A 156 27.79 26.95 0.91
C LEU A 156 28.79 27.57 -0.04
N ASP A 157 28.82 28.91 -0.04
CA ASP A 157 29.77 29.67 -0.83
C ASP A 157 31.16 29.55 -0.21
N LEU A 158 32.16 29.38 -1.07
CA LEU A 158 33.56 29.26 -0.67
C LEU A 158 34.33 30.51 -1.11
N VAL A 159 35.27 30.93 -0.28
CA VAL A 159 36.21 31.99 -0.59
C VAL A 159 37.47 31.37 -1.17
N ASP A 160 37.86 31.84 -2.35
CA ASP A 160 39.19 31.54 -2.90
C ASP A 160 40.22 32.38 -2.16
N ASP A 161 41.16 31.71 -1.49
CA ASP A 161 42.25 32.36 -0.76
C ASP A 161 43.45 32.65 -1.68
N GLY A 162 43.42 32.20 -2.94
CA GLY A 162 44.45 32.41 -3.95
C GLY A 162 45.68 31.52 -3.79
N TRP A 163 45.65 30.54 -2.88
CA TRP A 163 46.76 29.65 -2.61
C TRP A 163 46.42 28.24 -3.08
N PHE A 164 47.12 27.75 -4.11
CA PHE A 164 46.93 26.38 -4.58
C PHE A 164 48.24 25.79 -5.08
N THR A 165 48.58 24.61 -4.57
CA THR A 165 49.65 23.76 -5.08
C THR A 165 49.10 22.35 -5.27
N GLU A 166 49.01 21.92 -6.52
CA GLU A 166 48.54 20.56 -6.85
C GLU A 166 49.47 19.53 -6.20
N SER A 167 48.86 18.53 -5.55
CA SER A 167 49.62 17.44 -4.93
C SER A 167 50.21 16.51 -5.99
N GLU A 168 51.50 16.18 -5.85
CA GLU A 168 52.18 15.23 -6.73
C GLU A 168 51.59 13.81 -6.64
N ILE A 169 51.04 13.45 -5.47
CA ILE A 169 50.48 12.14 -5.16
C ILE A 169 48.96 12.21 -5.27
N LYS A 170 48.37 11.28 -6.02
CA LYS A 170 46.93 11.15 -6.23
C LYS A 170 46.41 9.79 -5.73
N PRO A 171 45.44 9.76 -4.80
CA PRO A 171 44.94 10.86 -3.99
C PRO A 171 46.02 11.41 -3.05
N PRO A 172 45.91 12.65 -2.58
CA PRO A 172 46.76 13.15 -1.51
C PRO A 172 46.46 12.42 -0.19
N PHE A 173 47.42 12.41 0.74
CA PHE A 173 47.23 11.80 2.07
C PHE A 173 46.30 12.64 2.97
N THR A 174 46.38 13.97 2.85
CA THR A 174 45.59 14.95 3.60
C THR A 174 44.95 15.95 2.64
N LEU A 175 43.85 16.58 3.04
CA LEU A 175 43.22 17.68 2.30
C LEU A 175 43.28 18.93 3.15
N ASP A 176 43.73 20.03 2.56
CA ASP A 176 43.75 21.35 3.17
C ASP A 176 43.52 22.43 2.11
N HIS A 177 43.46 23.69 2.55
CA HIS A 177 43.32 24.83 1.67
C HIS A 177 44.51 25.05 0.72
N LEU A 178 45.72 24.53 1.02
CA LEU A 178 46.89 24.72 0.16
C LEU A 178 46.89 23.74 -1.01
N ASN A 179 46.39 22.54 -0.80
CA ASN A 179 46.32 21.49 -1.81
C ASN A 179 44.96 21.35 -2.46
N THR A 180 44.07 22.33 -2.26
CA THR A 180 42.79 22.39 -2.95
C THR A 180 42.53 23.75 -3.58
N ASN A 181 41.92 23.74 -4.76
CA ASN A 181 41.53 24.92 -5.51
C ASN A 181 40.02 25.13 -5.43
N VAL A 182 39.58 26.37 -5.26
CA VAL A 182 38.15 26.72 -5.25
C VAL A 182 37.63 26.83 -6.68
N TYR A 183 36.62 26.03 -7.03
CA TYR A 183 35.92 26.15 -8.31
C TYR A 183 34.44 25.82 -8.15
N ASP A 184 33.56 26.73 -8.58
CA ASP A 184 32.10 26.59 -8.46
C ASP A 184 31.67 26.16 -7.04
N ASN A 185 32.20 26.79 -5.98
CA ASN A 185 31.93 26.44 -4.58
C ASN A 185 32.31 24.99 -4.16
N TYR A 186 33.22 24.35 -4.88
CA TYR A 186 33.88 23.10 -4.47
C TYR A 186 35.36 23.36 -4.21
N LEU A 187 35.98 22.53 -3.37
CA LEU A 187 37.43 22.42 -3.26
C LEU A 187 37.90 21.20 -4.07
N TYR A 188 38.86 21.40 -4.95
CA TYR A 188 39.41 20.37 -5.83
C TYR A 188 40.90 20.18 -5.63
N THR A 189 41.38 18.95 -5.48
CA THR A 189 42.83 18.71 -5.36
C THR A 189 43.62 18.82 -6.67
N GLY A 190 42.92 18.90 -7.80
CA GLY A 190 43.49 18.97 -9.15
C GLY A 190 42.66 19.87 -10.05
N ASP A 191 42.84 19.76 -11.37
CA ASP A 191 42.09 20.56 -12.35
C ASP A 191 40.58 20.22 -12.35
N PRO A 192 39.69 21.15 -11.98
CA PRO A 192 38.24 20.92 -11.97
C PRO A 192 37.65 20.67 -13.36
N LEU A 193 38.29 21.17 -14.43
CA LEU A 193 37.84 20.99 -15.82
C LEU A 193 38.32 19.67 -16.43
N ASN A 194 39.40 19.10 -15.90
CA ASN A 194 39.97 17.85 -16.36
C ASN A 194 40.42 16.94 -15.20
N PRO A 195 39.46 16.43 -14.40
CA PRO A 195 39.77 15.66 -13.19
C PRO A 195 40.40 14.31 -13.53
N GLN A 196 41.43 13.95 -12.78
CA GLN A 196 42.14 12.68 -12.89
C GLN A 196 41.68 11.70 -11.80
N VAL A 197 41.95 10.41 -12.01
CA VAL A 197 41.64 9.41 -11.00
C VAL A 197 42.52 9.60 -9.76
N GLY A 198 41.88 9.62 -8.59
CA GLY A 198 42.51 10.01 -7.34
C GLY A 198 42.33 11.48 -6.99
N ASP A 199 41.89 12.35 -7.90
CA ASP A 199 41.52 13.71 -7.53
C ASP A 199 40.29 13.69 -6.62
N VAL A 200 40.23 14.66 -5.71
CA VAL A 200 39.23 14.71 -4.65
C VAL A 200 38.49 16.03 -4.74
N ARG A 201 37.17 15.94 -4.57
CA ARG A 201 36.24 17.06 -4.51
C ARG A 201 35.61 17.13 -3.13
N VAL A 202 35.76 18.27 -2.45
CA VAL A 202 35.10 18.57 -1.17
C VAL A 202 33.99 19.59 -1.41
N SER A 203 32.84 19.35 -0.79
CA SER A 203 31.72 20.30 -0.76
C SER A 203 31.16 20.47 0.64
N PHE A 204 30.76 21.70 0.92
CA PHE A 204 30.14 22.09 2.18
C PHE A 204 28.68 22.43 1.95
N TYR A 205 27.81 21.86 2.79
CA TYR A 205 26.38 22.10 2.76
C TYR A 205 25.90 22.55 4.13
N GLY A 206 24.91 23.43 4.12
CA GLY A 206 24.22 23.88 5.33
C GLY A 206 22.72 23.76 5.18
N SER A 207 22.00 23.78 6.30
CA SER A 207 20.54 23.82 6.30
C SER A 207 20.01 25.03 5.52
N ALA A 208 19.11 24.81 4.56
CA ALA A 208 18.44 25.87 3.80
C ALA A 208 17.09 26.29 4.40
N SER A 209 16.60 25.55 5.40
CA SER A 209 15.30 25.78 6.02
C SER A 209 15.27 27.10 6.78
N THR A 210 14.24 27.91 6.49
CA THR A 210 14.00 29.20 7.14
C THR A 210 12.84 29.15 8.11
N HIS A 211 11.97 28.15 7.99
CA HIS A 211 10.76 27.97 8.78
C HIS A 211 10.65 26.54 9.28
N ALA A 212 10.05 26.40 10.45
CA ALA A 212 9.68 25.11 11.02
C ALA A 212 8.21 25.15 11.42
N THR A 213 7.49 24.11 11.01
CA THR A 213 6.14 23.84 11.51
C THR A 213 6.21 22.65 12.45
N VAL A 214 5.64 22.77 13.64
CA VAL A 214 5.80 21.77 14.70
C VAL A 214 4.49 21.52 15.42
N ILE A 215 4.17 20.25 15.67
CA ILE A 215 3.11 19.83 16.58
C ILE A 215 3.73 19.07 17.74
N GLY A 216 3.46 19.53 18.96
CA GLY A 216 3.99 18.94 20.19
C GLY A 216 3.38 19.57 21.43
N VAL A 217 3.81 19.12 22.61
CA VAL A 217 3.36 19.67 23.88
C VAL A 217 4.24 20.83 24.28
N GLN A 218 3.66 22.00 24.54
CA GLN A 218 4.41 23.12 25.09
C GLN A 218 4.78 22.82 26.55
N ARG A 219 6.05 22.97 26.91
CA ARG A 219 6.50 22.92 28.31
C ARG A 219 7.32 24.15 28.65
N SER A 220 6.95 24.83 29.73
CA SER A 220 7.81 25.84 30.33
C SER A 220 8.84 25.19 31.26
N ARG A 221 10.07 25.70 31.22
CA ARG A 221 11.18 25.34 32.11
C ARG A 221 11.80 26.61 32.69
N LEU A 222 12.53 26.43 33.80
CA LEU A 222 13.26 27.51 34.49
C LEU A 222 12.36 28.72 34.77
N LEU A 223 11.28 28.52 35.53
CA LEU A 223 10.36 29.60 35.94
C LEU A 223 9.82 30.41 34.75
N ASN A 224 9.36 29.71 33.70
CA ASN A 224 8.75 30.31 32.50
C ASN A 224 9.68 31.18 31.64
N THR A 225 10.99 31.01 31.76
CA THR A 225 11.98 31.71 30.92
C THR A 225 12.31 30.95 29.64
N ILE A 226 12.16 29.62 29.63
CA ILE A 226 12.40 28.77 28.46
C ILE A 226 11.14 27.99 28.13
N PHE A 227 10.71 28.04 26.88
CA PHE A 227 9.62 27.23 26.36
C PHE A 227 10.16 26.21 25.37
N GLU A 228 9.95 24.93 25.68
CA GLU A 228 10.38 23.82 24.84
C GLU A 228 9.15 23.10 24.27
N ILE A 229 9.33 22.50 23.09
CA ILE A 229 8.34 21.60 22.52
C ILE A 229 8.76 20.17 22.84
N GLU A 230 7.96 19.50 23.66
CA GLU A 230 8.12 18.08 23.96
C GLU A 230 7.30 17.20 23.00
N GLY A 231 7.74 15.95 22.86
CA GLY A 231 7.04 14.93 22.09
C GLY A 231 5.67 14.59 22.65
N VAL A 232 4.73 14.32 21.76
CA VAL A 232 3.46 13.68 22.10
C VAL A 232 3.69 12.18 22.17
N ASP A 233 3.07 11.52 23.15
CA ASP A 233 3.15 10.07 23.25
C ASP A 233 2.30 9.41 22.15
N ILE A 234 2.98 8.71 21.24
CA ILE A 234 2.39 7.90 20.17
C ILE A 234 2.98 6.50 20.30
N MET A 235 2.16 5.47 20.48
CA MET A 235 2.58 4.06 20.58
C MET A 235 3.71 3.84 21.62
N LYS A 236 3.61 4.49 22.79
CA LYS A 236 4.62 4.49 23.87
C LYS A 236 5.96 5.13 23.48
N LYS A 237 6.01 5.93 22.41
CA LYS A 237 7.18 6.71 22.01
C LYS A 237 6.82 8.19 22.01
N LYS A 238 7.70 9.02 22.58
CA LYS A 238 7.59 10.48 22.47
C LYS A 238 8.01 10.91 21.07
N VAL A 239 7.08 11.47 20.32
CA VAL A 239 7.29 11.91 18.95
C VAL A 239 6.91 13.37 18.81
N VAL A 240 7.78 14.16 18.19
CA VAL A 240 7.46 15.51 17.73
C VAL A 240 7.22 15.47 16.23
N LEU A 241 6.06 15.98 15.80
CA LEU A 241 5.78 16.12 14.38
C LEU A 241 6.43 17.43 13.91
N LEU A 242 7.64 17.30 13.36
CA LEU A 242 8.39 18.43 12.82
C LEU A 242 8.42 18.35 11.31
N SER A 243 8.10 19.46 10.65
CA SER A 243 8.28 19.61 9.21
C SER A 243 9.04 20.90 8.91
N GLU A 244 9.87 20.83 7.87
CA GLU A 244 10.47 22.01 7.27
C GLU A 244 9.41 22.78 6.48
N ASP A 245 9.55 24.10 6.44
CA ASP A 245 8.64 25.04 5.77
C ASP A 245 7.31 25.28 6.48
N ASN A 246 6.58 26.25 5.94
CA ASN A 246 5.19 26.52 6.23
C ASN A 246 4.32 25.41 5.62
N LYS A 247 4.02 24.37 6.41
CA LYS A 247 3.11 23.31 5.99
C LYS A 247 1.84 23.37 6.80
N ILE A 248 0.72 23.13 6.13
CA ILE A 248 -0.56 22.93 6.80
C ILE A 248 -0.48 21.63 7.61
N MET A 249 -1.06 21.63 8.80
CA MET A 249 -1.11 20.51 9.76
C MET A 249 -1.42 19.14 9.10
N ILE A 250 -2.37 19.09 8.16
CA ILE A 250 -2.75 17.87 7.42
C ILE A 250 -1.57 17.29 6.61
N ASN A 251 -0.79 18.15 5.97
CA ASN A 251 0.36 17.71 5.16
C ASN A 251 1.47 17.17 6.05
N GLN A 252 1.67 17.77 7.23
CA GLN A 252 2.66 17.28 8.20
C GLN A 252 2.34 15.88 8.70
N THR A 253 1.06 15.59 8.96
CA THR A 253 0.63 14.25 9.38
C THR A 253 0.84 13.23 8.27
N LYS A 254 0.48 13.58 7.03
CA LYS A 254 0.71 12.71 5.88
C LYS A 254 2.20 12.42 5.71
N ASP A 255 3.04 13.45 5.78
CA ASP A 255 4.50 13.30 5.69
C ASP A 255 5.06 12.44 6.82
N PHE A 256 4.58 12.63 8.05
CA PHE A 256 4.99 11.82 9.19
C PHE A 256 4.63 10.34 9.01
N ILE A 257 3.39 10.06 8.57
CA ILE A 257 2.95 8.71 8.28
C ILE A 257 3.79 8.12 7.14
N HIS A 258 3.99 8.86 6.05
CA HIS A 258 4.81 8.40 4.92
C HIS A 258 6.25 8.08 5.31
N ARG A 259 6.88 8.92 6.13
CA ARG A 259 8.29 8.78 6.52
C ARG A 259 8.53 7.62 7.48
N ASN A 260 7.60 7.36 8.40
CA ASN A 260 7.77 6.32 9.42
C ASN A 260 7.16 4.97 9.01
N TYR A 261 6.18 4.99 8.11
CA TYR A 261 5.32 3.84 7.84
C TYR A 261 5.32 3.38 6.37
N GLY A 262 5.90 4.18 5.48
CA GLY A 262 6.05 3.83 4.07
C GLY A 262 5.06 4.56 3.16
N ASN A 263 5.38 4.52 1.88
CA ASN A 263 4.61 5.22 0.86
C ASN A 263 3.21 4.57 0.73
N ILE A 264 2.14 5.36 0.86
CA ILE A 264 0.76 4.88 0.62
C ILE A 264 0.67 4.23 -0.77
N LYS A 265 1.40 4.75 -1.77
CA LYS A 265 1.48 4.15 -3.11
C LYS A 265 2.06 2.74 -3.09
N ALA A 266 3.09 2.49 -2.27
CA ALA A 266 3.67 1.16 -2.13
C ALA A 266 2.70 0.19 -1.43
N LEU A 267 1.97 0.67 -0.42
CA LEU A 267 0.92 -0.14 0.23
C LEU A 267 -0.20 -0.52 -0.77
N TRP A 268 -0.66 0.43 -1.59
CA TRP A 268 -1.62 0.15 -2.67
C TRP A 268 -1.09 -0.83 -3.71
N LEU A 269 0.19 -0.73 -4.08
CA LEU A 269 0.83 -1.68 -4.99
C LEU A 269 0.84 -3.09 -4.39
N ILE A 270 1.23 -3.23 -3.11
CA ILE A 270 1.22 -4.50 -2.40
C ILE A 270 -0.21 -5.07 -2.35
N ARG A 271 -1.22 -4.25 -2.05
CA ARG A 271 -2.63 -4.67 -2.07
C ARG A 271 -3.05 -5.23 -3.43
N LEU A 272 -2.66 -4.57 -4.51
CA LEU A 272 -3.00 -5.01 -5.87
C LEU A 272 -2.31 -6.33 -6.23
N ILE A 273 -1.04 -6.51 -5.83
CA ILE A 273 -0.31 -7.77 -6.01
C ILE A 273 -0.98 -8.90 -5.19
N THR A 274 -1.26 -8.66 -3.91
CA THR A 274 -1.92 -9.65 -3.04
C THR A 274 -3.31 -10.02 -3.57
N TYR A 275 -4.08 -9.03 -4.07
CA TYR A 275 -5.37 -9.26 -4.71
C TYR A 275 -5.26 -10.19 -5.93
N ALA A 276 -4.37 -9.87 -6.87
CA ALA A 276 -4.16 -10.68 -8.06
C ALA A 276 -3.73 -12.12 -7.70
N MET A 277 -2.84 -12.28 -6.72
CA MET A 277 -2.37 -13.59 -6.29
C MET A 277 -3.46 -14.42 -5.59
N VAL A 278 -4.26 -13.82 -4.71
CA VAL A 278 -5.38 -14.51 -4.06
C VAL A 278 -6.44 -14.90 -5.10
N SER A 279 -6.75 -14.01 -6.05
CA SER A 279 -7.67 -14.31 -7.16
C SER A 279 -7.14 -15.47 -8.01
N PHE A 280 -5.85 -15.51 -8.33
CA PHE A 280 -5.24 -16.61 -9.07
C PHE A 280 -5.33 -17.94 -8.33
N GLN A 281 -5.10 -17.95 -7.01
CA GLN A 281 -5.23 -19.15 -6.18
C GLN A 281 -6.68 -19.67 -6.16
N ILE A 282 -7.65 -18.78 -5.98
CA ILE A 282 -9.07 -19.16 -6.00
C ILE A 282 -9.48 -19.66 -7.38
N PHE A 283 -9.01 -19.01 -8.45
CA PHE A 283 -9.24 -19.45 -9.83
C PHE A 283 -8.70 -20.87 -10.07
N SER A 284 -7.51 -21.17 -9.56
CA SER A 284 -6.89 -22.49 -9.64
C SER A 284 -7.62 -23.57 -8.82
N LEU A 285 -8.39 -23.18 -7.80
CA LEU A 285 -9.16 -24.10 -6.94
C LEU A 285 -10.58 -24.37 -7.47
N LEU A 286 -11.09 -23.56 -8.40
CA LEU A 286 -12.43 -23.72 -8.96
C LEU A 286 -12.46 -24.82 -10.03
N ASP A 287 -13.21 -25.89 -9.76
CA ASP A 287 -13.27 -27.11 -10.58
C ASP A 287 -13.87 -26.93 -11.99
N CYS A 288 -13.53 -27.85 -12.92
CA CYS A 288 -13.64 -27.73 -14.38
C CYS A 288 -15.04 -27.58 -15.04
N SER A 289 -16.14 -27.45 -14.31
CA SER A 289 -17.49 -27.60 -14.91
C SER A 289 -18.17 -26.31 -15.41
N ARG A 290 -17.59 -25.12 -15.19
CA ARG A 290 -18.19 -23.83 -15.60
C ARG A 290 -17.27 -22.98 -16.48
N ASN A 291 -17.90 -22.09 -17.28
CA ASN A 291 -17.25 -21.14 -18.18
C ASN A 291 -16.06 -20.41 -17.53
N ALA A 292 -14.94 -20.28 -18.26
CA ALA A 292 -13.72 -19.63 -17.76
C ALA A 292 -13.96 -18.19 -17.26
N LEU A 293 -14.91 -17.49 -17.89
CA LEU A 293 -15.31 -16.13 -17.54
C LEU A 293 -16.08 -16.06 -16.20
N TRP A 294 -16.88 -17.09 -15.89
CA TRP A 294 -17.53 -17.25 -14.59
C TRP A 294 -16.50 -17.54 -13.49
N LYS A 295 -15.51 -18.41 -13.76
CA LYS A 295 -14.42 -18.71 -12.82
C LYS A 295 -13.57 -17.48 -12.48
N LEU A 296 -13.22 -16.68 -13.49
CA LEU A 296 -12.47 -15.44 -13.30
C LEU A 296 -13.27 -14.41 -12.49
N SER A 297 -14.55 -14.27 -12.79
CA SER A 297 -15.40 -13.30 -12.08
C SER A 297 -15.66 -13.71 -10.63
N THR A 298 -15.85 -15.00 -10.36
CA THR A 298 -15.99 -15.53 -8.99
C THR A 298 -14.69 -15.44 -8.20
N SER A 299 -13.54 -15.73 -8.82
CA SER A 299 -12.25 -15.65 -8.13
C SER A 299 -11.88 -14.20 -7.77
N LEU A 300 -12.17 -13.23 -8.64
CA LEU A 300 -11.99 -11.80 -8.37
C LEU A 300 -12.90 -11.29 -7.24
N LEU A 301 -14.15 -11.78 -7.17
CA LEU A 301 -15.06 -11.44 -6.07
C LEU A 301 -14.61 -12.01 -4.73
N MET A 302 -14.31 -13.31 -4.71
CA MET A 302 -13.90 -13.97 -3.47
C MET A 302 -12.58 -13.38 -2.95
N SER A 303 -11.64 -13.05 -3.84
CA SER A 303 -10.43 -12.31 -3.47
C SER A 303 -10.73 -10.93 -2.89
N GLY A 304 -11.67 -10.19 -3.49
CA GLY A 304 -12.11 -8.89 -3.00
C GLY A 304 -12.77 -8.98 -1.62
N MET A 305 -13.56 -10.04 -1.38
CA MET A 305 -14.16 -10.31 -0.07
C MET A 305 -13.09 -10.64 0.97
N VAL A 306 -12.12 -11.50 0.65
CA VAL A 306 -11.01 -11.83 1.57
C VAL A 306 -10.22 -10.57 1.96
N LEU A 307 -9.92 -9.68 1.02
CA LEU A 307 -9.16 -8.46 1.31
C LEU A 307 -9.98 -7.33 1.94
N SER A 308 -11.32 -7.41 1.96
CA SER A 308 -12.18 -6.37 2.55
C SER A 308 -12.80 -6.81 3.87
N VAL A 309 -13.40 -8.00 3.90
CA VAL A 309 -14.12 -8.54 5.05
C VAL A 309 -13.14 -8.97 6.14
N PHE A 310 -12.00 -9.58 5.79
CA PHE A 310 -11.02 -10.02 6.78
C PHE A 310 -10.43 -8.84 7.56
N PRO A 311 -10.00 -7.72 6.95
CA PRO A 311 -9.60 -6.54 7.71
C PRO A 311 -10.74 -5.88 8.48
N CYS A 312 -11.97 -5.87 7.95
CA CYS A 312 -13.11 -5.26 8.63
C CYS A 312 -13.54 -6.01 9.90
N ILE A 313 -13.60 -7.34 9.85
CA ILE A 313 -14.00 -8.18 10.98
C ILE A 313 -12.94 -8.18 12.07
N PHE A 314 -11.66 -8.29 11.72
CA PHE A 314 -10.57 -8.36 12.71
C PHE A 314 -10.24 -7.00 13.34
N TRP A 315 -10.51 -5.89 12.66
CA TRP A 315 -10.05 -4.57 13.14
C TRP A 315 -11.17 -3.63 13.55
N PHE A 316 -12.45 -3.94 13.28
CA PHE A 316 -13.64 -3.10 13.56
C PHE A 316 -13.58 -1.64 13.05
N PHE A 317 -12.48 -1.27 12.39
CA PHE A 317 -12.08 0.10 12.06
C PHE A 317 -11.17 0.08 10.84
N CYS A 318 -11.70 -0.32 9.68
CA CYS A 318 -11.03 0.01 8.43
C CYS A 318 -11.14 1.51 8.16
N ASP A 319 -10.14 2.07 7.47
CA ASP A 319 -10.28 3.39 6.86
C ASP A 319 -11.56 3.40 6.02
N THR A 320 -12.52 4.24 6.40
CA THR A 320 -13.85 4.32 5.79
C THR A 320 -13.79 4.47 4.28
N VAL A 321 -12.73 5.11 3.77
CA VAL A 321 -12.51 5.32 2.34
C VAL A 321 -12.11 4.01 1.64
N VAL A 322 -11.25 3.21 2.26
CA VAL A 322 -10.81 1.90 1.72
C VAL A 322 -11.96 0.90 1.74
N PHE A 323 -12.73 0.88 2.83
CA PHE A 323 -13.92 0.04 2.92
C PHE A 323 -14.95 0.41 1.85
N LEU A 324 -15.28 1.70 1.71
CA LEU A 324 -16.27 2.16 0.75
C LEU A 324 -15.82 1.88 -0.70
N PHE A 325 -14.55 2.09 -1.01
CA PHE A 325 -13.99 1.75 -2.32
C PHE A 325 -14.11 0.25 -2.63
N LEU A 326 -13.71 -0.62 -1.70
CA LEU A 326 -13.81 -2.07 -1.87
C LEU A 326 -15.25 -2.56 -1.92
N PHE A 327 -16.15 -1.95 -1.15
CA PHE A 327 -17.58 -2.26 -1.17
C PHE A 327 -18.23 -1.91 -2.51
N VAL A 328 -17.94 -0.72 -3.05
CA VAL A 328 -18.39 -0.31 -4.39
C VAL A 328 -17.84 -1.26 -5.46
N PHE A 329 -16.56 -1.63 -5.34
CA PHE A 329 -15.93 -2.59 -6.25
C PHE A 329 -16.59 -3.98 -6.20
N LEU A 330 -16.89 -4.49 -5.00
CA LEU A 330 -17.64 -5.73 -4.81
C LEU A 330 -19.04 -5.67 -5.40
N PHE A 331 -19.74 -4.55 -5.25
CA PHE A 331 -21.06 -4.34 -5.84
C PHE A 331 -21.00 -4.46 -7.38
N PHE A 332 -20.07 -3.77 -8.03
CA PHE A 332 -19.89 -3.86 -9.48
C PHE A 332 -19.56 -5.28 -9.95
N LEU A 333 -18.64 -5.97 -9.26
CA LEU A 333 -18.30 -7.34 -9.61
C LEU A 333 -19.46 -8.33 -9.38
N SER A 334 -20.30 -8.11 -8.36
CA SER A 334 -21.50 -8.90 -8.12
C SER A 334 -22.54 -8.70 -9.22
N VAL A 335 -22.73 -7.47 -9.69
CA VAL A 335 -23.58 -7.15 -10.85
C VAL A 335 -23.05 -7.84 -12.11
N CYS A 336 -21.74 -7.79 -12.37
CA CYS A 336 -21.12 -8.50 -13.49
C CYS A 336 -21.36 -10.02 -13.40
N LEU A 337 -21.22 -10.63 -12.22
CA LEU A 337 -21.53 -12.05 -12.03
C LEU A 337 -22.99 -12.39 -12.28
N PHE A 338 -23.91 -11.52 -11.85
CA PHE A 338 -25.34 -11.71 -12.09
C PHE A 338 -25.66 -11.73 -13.60
N PHE A 339 -25.06 -10.81 -14.38
CA PHE A 339 -25.20 -10.82 -15.83
C PHE A 339 -24.61 -12.07 -16.49
N ILE A 340 -23.44 -12.52 -16.06
CA ILE A 340 -22.81 -13.74 -16.58
C ILE A 340 -23.67 -14.97 -16.26
N TYR A 341 -24.17 -15.08 -15.01
CA TYR A 341 -25.01 -16.19 -14.58
C TYR A 341 -26.33 -16.26 -15.36
N ASN A 342 -26.99 -15.12 -15.57
CA ASN A 342 -28.23 -15.08 -16.34
C ASN A 342 -27.98 -15.45 -17.81
N ASN A 343 -26.91 -14.94 -18.42
CA ASN A 343 -26.57 -15.28 -19.81
C ASN A 343 -26.27 -16.78 -19.99
N ASP A 344 -25.56 -17.41 -19.05
CA ASP A 344 -25.31 -18.86 -19.07
C ASP A 344 -26.61 -19.67 -18.93
N MET A 345 -27.54 -19.23 -18.07
CA MET A 345 -28.87 -19.85 -17.94
C MET A 345 -29.69 -19.75 -19.23
N TYR A 346 -29.68 -18.58 -19.90
CA TYR A 346 -30.35 -18.40 -21.18
C TYR A 346 -29.74 -19.29 -22.27
N GLY A 347 -28.40 -19.44 -22.31
CA GLY A 347 -27.71 -20.35 -23.23
C GLY A 347 -28.13 -21.81 -23.06
N GLY A 348 -28.10 -22.34 -21.82
CA GLY A 348 -28.52 -23.70 -21.52
C GLY A 348 -30.00 -23.96 -21.82
N TYR A 349 -30.88 -22.98 -21.54
CA TYR A 349 -32.30 -23.08 -21.88
C TYR A 349 -32.54 -23.11 -23.40
N THR A 350 -31.82 -22.29 -24.18
CA THR A 350 -31.91 -22.32 -25.65
C THR A 350 -31.39 -23.63 -26.24
N GLU A 351 -30.34 -24.19 -25.67
CA GLU A 351 -29.78 -25.48 -26.10
C GLU A 351 -30.75 -26.62 -25.82
N MET A 352 -31.30 -26.69 -24.60
CA MET A 352 -32.33 -27.67 -24.22
C MET A 352 -33.60 -27.54 -25.07
N LYS A 353 -34.04 -26.30 -25.36
CA LYS A 353 -35.18 -26.04 -26.27
C LYS A 353 -34.88 -26.54 -27.69
N ASN A 354 -33.67 -26.37 -28.18
CA ASN A 354 -33.27 -26.88 -29.50
C ASN A 354 -33.19 -28.42 -29.52
N TYR A 355 -32.71 -29.07 -28.45
CA TYR A 355 -32.74 -30.53 -28.31
C TYR A 355 -34.16 -31.09 -28.29
N MET A 356 -35.07 -30.49 -27.53
CA MET A 356 -36.49 -30.89 -27.51
C MET A 356 -37.17 -30.67 -28.88
N LYS A 357 -36.82 -29.59 -29.58
CA LYS A 357 -37.34 -29.32 -30.93
C LYS A 357 -36.84 -30.35 -31.95
N LYS A 358 -35.62 -30.85 -31.78
CA LYS A 358 -35.02 -31.89 -32.64
C LYS A 358 -35.63 -33.27 -32.37
N ALA A 359 -35.92 -33.59 -31.11
CA ALA A 359 -36.62 -34.82 -30.73
C ALA A 359 -38.07 -34.89 -31.24
N ALA A 360 -38.73 -33.74 -31.46
CA ALA A 360 -40.07 -33.69 -32.04
C ALA A 360 -40.09 -33.92 -33.57
N THR A 361 -38.95 -33.74 -34.26
CA THR A 361 -38.86 -33.82 -35.74
C THR A 361 -38.33 -35.15 -36.26
N GLU A 362 -37.77 -36.01 -35.41
CA GLU A 362 -37.30 -37.35 -35.78
C GLU A 362 -37.89 -38.38 -34.80
N PRO A 363 -38.71 -39.35 -35.25
CA PRO A 363 -39.17 -40.43 -34.38
C PRO A 363 -37.98 -41.35 -34.13
N THR A 364 -37.34 -41.18 -32.97
CA THR A 364 -36.26 -42.05 -32.53
C THR A 364 -36.83 -43.38 -32.06
N ASN A 365 -36.63 -44.43 -32.86
CA ASN A 365 -36.78 -45.82 -32.44
C ASN A 365 -35.73 -46.13 -31.36
N TYR A 366 -36.10 -46.00 -30.09
CA TYR A 366 -35.30 -46.54 -28.99
C TYR A 366 -35.89 -47.88 -28.58
N THR A 367 -35.15 -48.95 -28.86
CA THR A 367 -35.25 -50.22 -28.12
C THR A 367 -34.91 -49.93 -26.67
N PHE A 368 -35.88 -50.10 -25.76
CA PHE A 368 -35.60 -50.13 -24.33
C PHE A 368 -34.62 -51.28 -24.06
N LEU A 369 -33.41 -50.92 -23.64
CA LEU A 369 -32.46 -51.86 -23.06
C LEU A 369 -33.06 -52.34 -21.74
N ASP A 370 -33.41 -53.62 -21.73
CA ASP A 370 -33.82 -54.40 -20.58
C ASP A 370 -32.69 -54.39 -19.54
N VAL A 371 -32.83 -53.56 -18.52
CA VAL A 371 -31.91 -53.57 -17.37
C VAL A 371 -32.41 -54.66 -16.42
N ALA A 372 -31.67 -55.76 -16.39
CA ALA A 372 -31.90 -56.87 -15.48
C ALA A 372 -31.98 -56.37 -14.03
N ASN A 373 -33.13 -56.63 -13.40
CA ASN A 373 -33.37 -56.47 -11.98
C ASN A 373 -32.43 -57.38 -11.19
N ALA A 374 -31.47 -56.78 -10.49
CA ALA A 374 -30.72 -57.44 -9.44
C ALA A 374 -30.45 -56.42 -8.32
N CYS A 375 -31.40 -56.32 -7.38
CA CYS A 375 -31.17 -56.23 -5.95
C CYS A 375 -32.52 -56.20 -5.23
N SER A 376 -32.73 -57.22 -4.40
CA SER A 376 -33.80 -57.39 -3.45
C SER A 376 -33.81 -56.28 -2.39
N ASP A 377 -35.01 -55.87 -1.94
CA ASP A 377 -35.41 -56.08 -0.54
C ASP A 377 -36.87 -55.63 -0.28
N ILE A 378 -37.66 -56.62 0.16
CA ILE A 378 -38.60 -56.58 1.29
C ILE A 378 -39.76 -55.56 1.21
N TYR A 379 -40.91 -55.98 0.66
CA TYR A 379 -42.16 -56.20 1.43
C TYR A 379 -43.26 -56.80 0.52
N GLU A 380 -43.86 -57.85 1.08
CA GLU A 380 -45.07 -58.62 0.76
C GLU A 380 -46.06 -58.17 -0.32
N ASP A 381 -46.41 -59.15 -1.17
CA ASP A 381 -47.75 -59.59 -1.59
C ASP A 381 -48.84 -58.53 -1.82
N TYR A 382 -49.32 -58.42 -3.07
CA TYR A 382 -50.66 -58.94 -3.43
C TYR A 382 -50.84 -58.94 -4.96
N ASP A 383 -51.56 -59.96 -5.41
CA ASP A 383 -51.71 -60.44 -6.78
C ASP A 383 -52.53 -59.54 -7.73
N ASP A 384 -52.17 -59.70 -9.00
CA ASP A 384 -53.02 -59.94 -10.17
C ASP A 384 -53.87 -58.86 -10.87
N VAL A 385 -53.67 -58.85 -12.20
CA VAL A 385 -54.66 -58.68 -13.30
C VAL A 385 -55.24 -57.26 -13.44
N GLU A 386 -55.02 -56.51 -14.53
CA GLU A 386 -55.54 -56.81 -15.87
C GLU A 386 -54.87 -55.89 -16.91
N LYS A 387 -54.34 -56.49 -17.98
CA LYS A 387 -54.07 -55.79 -19.25
C LYS A 387 -55.35 -55.81 -20.06
N ASP A 388 -55.86 -54.66 -20.46
CA ASP A 388 -56.51 -54.49 -21.76
C ASP A 388 -56.48 -52.99 -22.16
N LYS A 389 -55.71 -52.64 -23.21
CA LYS A 389 -56.20 -52.22 -24.55
C LYS A 389 -57.24 -51.09 -24.45
N ILE A 390 -57.04 -49.95 -25.10
CA ILE A 390 -57.37 -49.77 -26.52
C ILE A 390 -56.71 -48.50 -27.10
N ASN A 391 -56.23 -48.65 -28.33
CA ASN A 391 -55.78 -47.64 -29.30
C ASN A 391 -56.84 -46.57 -29.61
N THR A 392 -56.41 -45.33 -29.93
CA THR A 392 -56.64 -44.61 -31.22
C THR A 392 -56.22 -43.14 -31.04
N VAL A 393 -55.16 -42.66 -31.70
CA VAL A 393 -55.09 -42.04 -33.04
C VAL A 393 -55.61 -40.59 -33.09
N PHE A 394 -54.72 -39.73 -33.60
CA PHE A 394 -54.66 -38.28 -33.68
C PHE A 394 -55.76 -37.59 -34.50
N GLU A 395 -56.05 -36.33 -34.15
CA GLU A 395 -56.11 -35.15 -35.05
C GLU A 395 -56.29 -33.88 -34.18
N SER A 396 -55.25 -33.08 -33.95
CA SER A 396 -54.82 -31.90 -34.71
C SER A 396 -55.78 -30.70 -34.71
N SER A 397 -55.22 -29.58 -34.27
CA SER A 397 -55.64 -28.18 -34.42
C SER A 397 -56.71 -27.64 -33.46
N SER A 398 -56.29 -26.80 -32.52
CA SER A 398 -56.44 -25.35 -32.66
C SER A 398 -55.96 -24.62 -31.39
N ASP A 399 -55.46 -23.40 -31.61
CA ASP A 399 -54.91 -22.49 -30.63
C ASP A 399 -55.78 -22.31 -29.37
N GLY A 400 -55.14 -22.27 -28.21
CA GLY A 400 -55.83 -21.98 -26.95
C GLY A 400 -54.86 -21.67 -25.83
N SER A 401 -54.51 -20.39 -25.70
CA SER A 401 -53.89 -19.82 -24.51
C SER A 401 -54.63 -20.23 -23.23
N PHE A 402 -53.93 -20.82 -22.25
CA PHE A 402 -54.48 -20.99 -20.91
C PHE A 402 -53.83 -20.02 -19.93
N TYR A 403 -54.56 -18.92 -19.72
CA TYR A 403 -54.65 -18.25 -18.43
C TYR A 403 -55.24 -19.25 -17.42
N ASN A 404 -54.64 -19.34 -16.23
CA ASN A 404 -55.23 -20.05 -15.10
C ASN A 404 -56.48 -19.31 -14.61
N SER A 405 -57.66 -19.87 -14.87
CA SER A 405 -58.90 -19.52 -14.16
C SER A 405 -59.14 -20.54 -13.04
N VAL A 406 -59.07 -20.06 -11.80
CA VAL A 406 -59.59 -20.75 -10.62
C VAL A 406 -61.11 -20.72 -10.70
N ASP A 407 -61.73 -21.87 -10.90
CA ASP A 407 -63.19 -21.97 -10.95
C ASP A 407 -63.78 -22.38 -9.60
N LYS A 408 -64.75 -21.58 -9.16
CA LYS A 408 -65.65 -21.80 -8.04
C LYS A 408 -66.74 -22.75 -8.51
N HIS A 409 -66.98 -23.84 -7.79
CA HIS A 409 -68.33 -24.27 -7.36
C HIS A 409 -68.24 -25.66 -6.73
N ASN A 410 -68.23 -25.70 -5.41
CA ASN A 410 -68.86 -26.78 -4.64
C ASN A 410 -69.52 -26.13 -3.43
N LEU A 411 -70.84 -25.98 -3.52
CA LEU A 411 -71.70 -25.48 -2.45
C LEU A 411 -72.35 -26.71 -1.81
N SER A 412 -72.03 -26.99 -0.55
CA SER A 412 -73.00 -27.64 0.35
C SER A 412 -72.67 -27.34 1.81
N LYS A 413 -73.60 -26.60 2.43
CA LYS A 413 -73.92 -26.51 3.88
C LYS A 413 -72.87 -25.91 4.82
N PHE A 414 -73.07 -24.63 5.11
CA PHE A 414 -72.73 -24.02 6.39
C PHE A 414 -73.93 -24.11 7.31
N ASP A 415 -73.77 -24.77 8.46
CA ASP A 415 -74.59 -24.54 9.64
C ASP A 415 -74.00 -23.39 10.46
N SER A 416 -74.91 -22.54 10.89
CA SER A 416 -74.75 -21.26 11.60
C SER A 416 -74.35 -21.41 13.07
N SER A 417 -73.52 -20.50 13.57
CA SER A 417 -73.81 -19.75 14.82
C SER A 417 -72.89 -18.55 15.07
N PRO A 418 -73.35 -17.55 15.85
CA PRO A 418 -73.02 -16.14 15.63
C PRO A 418 -72.27 -15.47 16.79
N ALA A 419 -71.54 -14.40 16.47
CA ALA A 419 -71.19 -13.28 17.37
C ALA A 419 -70.60 -12.18 16.47
N GLY A 420 -70.89 -10.89 16.58
CA GLY A 420 -71.68 -10.09 17.50
C GLY A 420 -71.56 -8.64 17.02
N MET A 421 -72.62 -7.87 17.24
CA MET A 421 -72.84 -6.49 16.79
C MET A 421 -71.79 -5.47 17.25
N TYR A 422 -71.51 -4.51 16.37
CA TYR A 422 -71.77 -3.06 16.56
C TYR A 422 -72.30 -2.59 15.18
N HIS A 423 -73.47 -1.97 14.99
CA HIS A 423 -74.36 -1.17 15.83
C HIS A 423 -75.79 -1.71 15.89
#